data_AF-A0A8C9Y5B1-F1
#
_entry.id   AF-A0A8C9Y5B1-F1
#
_cell.length_a   1.000
_cell.length_b   1.000
_cell.length_c   1.000
_cell.angle_alpha   90.00
_cell.angle_beta   90.00
_cell.angle_gamma   90.00
#
_symmetry.space_group_name_H-M   'P 1'
#
loop_
_entity.id
_entity.type
_entity.pdbx_description
1 polymer ?
#
loop_
_entity_poly.entity_id
_entity_poly.type
_entity_poly.pdbx_seq_one_letter_code
_entity_poly.pdbx_strand_id
1 'polypeptide(L)'
;MGEWDLLGRLLDKVQSNSTVIGKVWLTVLFVFRILVLRAGAEKVWGDEQSNFVCNTQQPGCENVCYDLAFPISHIRFWVLQIIAVAIPKLLYLGHVLHVIHIEKKLKERIKKHADFSDQTSLFLRRAYKVPKYTKSTGKIHIRGRLLRSYVLHLVAKIALEVLFIVGQYFLYGFTLQTRYVCERLPCPHKVDCFLSRPTEKSVIIWFMLVAAIFSLVLSLVELFYLCVKAVKECVTRRQDYTVTPVTPPLSERKAFKSRDEMIQNCVNLELELHGRKLAANGAIGGVSHPDTI
;
A
#
# COMPACT_ATOMS: atom_id res chain seq x y z
N MET A 1 -14.10 -1.39 22.05
CA MET A 1 -12.72 -1.95 22.24
C MET A 1 -12.37 -3.11 21.29
N GLY A 2 -13.32 -3.79 20.62
CA GLY A 2 -13.04 -4.96 19.77
C GLY A 2 -12.53 -4.71 18.34
N GLU A 3 -12.66 -3.50 17.78
CA GLU A 3 -12.23 -3.22 16.39
C GLU A 3 -10.71 -3.08 16.24
N TRP A 4 -10.04 -2.49 17.23
CA TRP A 4 -8.57 -2.35 17.25
C TRP A 4 -7.85 -3.69 17.44
N ASP A 5 -8.44 -4.61 18.21
CA ASP A 5 -7.92 -5.96 18.40
C ASP A 5 -8.07 -6.82 17.13
N LEU A 6 -9.18 -6.64 16.39
CA LEU A 6 -9.38 -7.27 15.08
C LEU A 6 -8.42 -6.71 14.02
N LEU A 7 -8.21 -5.39 14.01
CA LEU A 7 -7.25 -4.74 13.13
C LEU A 7 -5.81 -5.19 13.45
N GLY A 8 -5.45 -5.28 14.74
CA GLY A 8 -4.17 -5.77 15.22
C GLY A 8 -3.91 -7.23 14.85
N ARG A 9 -4.87 -8.13 15.09
CA ARG A 9 -4.78 -9.54 14.69
C ARG A 9 -4.72 -9.72 13.17
N LEU A 10 -5.35 -8.84 12.39
CA LEU A 10 -5.25 -8.85 10.92
C LEU A 10 -3.91 -8.31 10.44
N LEU A 11 -3.39 -7.25 11.07
CA LEU A 11 -2.05 -6.70 10.82
C LEU A 11 -0.96 -7.73 11.08
N ASP A 12 -0.99 -8.42 12.22
CA ASP A 12 -0.06 -9.50 12.55
C ASP A 12 -0.13 -10.66 11.53
N LYS A 13 -1.34 -10.99 11.08
CA LYS A 13 -1.57 -12.07 10.11
C LYS A 13 -1.06 -11.70 8.71
N VAL A 14 -1.21 -10.45 8.30
CA VAL A 14 -0.66 -9.89 7.05
C VAL A 14 0.87 -9.74 7.14
N GLN A 15 1.41 -9.46 8.33
CA GLN A 15 2.84 -9.32 8.58
C GLN A 15 3.57 -10.67 8.51
N SER A 16 2.94 -11.77 8.93
CA SER A 16 3.55 -13.12 9.05
C SER A 16 4.07 -13.79 7.76
N ASN A 17 3.76 -13.30 6.55
CA ASN A 17 4.00 -14.03 5.29
C ASN A 17 5.07 -13.44 4.33
N SER A 18 6.00 -12.60 4.79
CA SER A 18 7.21 -12.24 4.00
C SER A 18 8.43 -12.40 4.90
N THR A 19 9.63 -12.52 4.31
CA THR A 19 10.92 -12.70 5.01
C THR A 19 10.93 -11.95 6.35
N VAL A 20 10.75 -12.71 7.43
CA VAL A 20 10.41 -12.19 8.78
C VAL A 20 11.42 -11.12 9.21
N ILE A 21 12.68 -11.33 8.85
CA ILE A 21 13.80 -10.44 9.12
C ILE A 21 13.59 -9.07 8.46
N GLY A 22 13.42 -8.99 7.14
CA GLY A 22 13.27 -7.71 6.43
C GLY A 22 12.09 -6.87 6.93
N LYS A 23 10.94 -7.50 7.20
CA LYS A 23 9.74 -6.81 7.71
C LYS A 23 9.88 -6.27 9.13
N VAL A 24 10.52 -7.03 10.02
CA VAL A 24 10.78 -6.58 11.40
C VAL A 24 11.73 -5.40 11.37
N TRP A 25 12.86 -5.51 10.68
CA TRP A 25 13.84 -4.43 10.58
C TRP A 25 13.26 -3.17 9.92
N LEU A 26 12.49 -3.30 8.83
CA LEU A 26 11.82 -2.16 8.20
C LEU A 26 10.85 -1.45 9.15
N THR A 27 10.15 -2.18 10.01
CA THR A 27 9.21 -1.60 10.98
C THR A 27 9.94 -0.95 12.14
N VAL A 28 10.99 -1.60 12.67
CA VAL A 28 11.85 -1.04 13.72
C VAL A 28 12.50 0.27 13.26
N LEU A 29 13.10 0.29 12.07
CA LEU A 29 13.71 1.49 11.51
C LEU A 29 12.70 2.62 11.31
N PHE A 30 11.49 2.28 10.87
CA PHE A 30 10.43 3.27 10.68
C PHE A 30 9.98 3.89 12.01
N VAL A 31 9.71 3.07 13.03
CA VAL A 31 9.36 3.54 14.38
C VAL A 31 10.47 4.40 14.95
N PHE A 32 11.70 3.93 14.79
CA PHE A 32 12.86 4.62 15.30
C PHE A 32 13.10 5.98 14.63
N ARG A 33 12.85 6.13 13.32
CA ARG A 33 12.84 7.45 12.68
C ARG A 33 11.80 8.39 13.30
N ILE A 34 10.60 7.90 13.61
CA ILE A 34 9.56 8.69 14.28
C ILE A 34 10.04 9.13 15.67
N LEU A 35 10.69 8.23 16.42
CA LEU A 35 11.25 8.55 17.74
C LEU A 35 12.33 9.62 17.67
N VAL A 36 13.28 9.49 16.73
CA VAL A 36 14.33 10.50 16.51
C VAL A 36 13.73 11.84 16.12
N LEU A 37 12.75 11.84 15.20
CA LEU A 37 12.03 13.06 14.82
C LEU A 37 11.36 13.72 16.03
N ARG A 38 10.65 12.94 16.84
CA ARG A 38 9.94 13.47 18.02
C ARG A 38 10.90 14.02 19.08
N ALA A 39 12.02 13.33 19.33
CA ALA A 39 13.00 13.75 20.31
C ALA A 39 13.82 14.97 19.83
N GLY A 40 14.11 15.05 18.53
CA GLY A 40 14.94 16.10 17.93
C GLY A 40 14.18 17.35 17.51
N ALA A 41 12.89 17.24 17.14
CA ALA A 41 12.14 18.35 16.54
C ALA A 41 12.12 19.60 17.41
N GLU A 42 11.77 19.48 18.69
CA GLU A 42 11.70 20.63 19.59
C GLU A 42 13.08 21.00 20.15
N LYS A 43 13.90 20.00 20.48
CA LYS A 43 15.15 20.22 21.20
C LYS A 43 16.30 20.77 20.34
N VAL A 44 16.35 20.37 19.06
CA VAL A 44 17.48 20.67 18.16
C VAL A 44 17.10 21.64 17.05
N TRP A 45 15.83 21.63 16.63
CA TRP A 45 15.31 22.52 15.58
C TRP A 45 14.33 23.57 16.11
N GLY A 46 13.93 23.54 17.38
CA GLY A 46 12.97 24.50 17.94
C GLY A 46 13.50 25.94 18.00
N ASP A 47 14.80 26.11 18.17
CA ASP A 47 15.51 27.40 18.24
C ASP A 47 16.26 27.73 16.94
N GLU A 48 15.97 27.02 15.85
CA GLU A 48 16.69 27.15 14.58
C GLU A 48 16.62 28.56 14.00
N GLN A 49 15.44 29.20 14.04
CA GLN A 49 15.27 30.56 13.53
C GLN A 49 15.74 31.63 14.53
N SER A 50 15.51 31.43 15.83
CA SER A 50 15.87 32.43 16.85
C SER A 50 17.37 32.53 17.11
N ASN A 51 18.13 31.46 16.86
CA ASN A 51 19.58 31.41 17.05
C ASN A 51 20.34 31.41 15.71
N PHE A 52 19.70 31.81 14.60
CA PHE A 52 20.36 32.03 13.32
C PHE A 52 20.82 33.48 13.25
N VAL A 53 22.12 33.73 13.43
CA VAL A 53 22.63 35.12 13.59
C VAL A 53 23.45 35.53 12.38
N CYS A 54 23.14 36.67 11.77
CA CYS A 54 23.94 37.27 10.70
C CYS A 54 24.77 38.45 11.21
N ASN A 55 26.01 38.60 10.71
CA ASN A 55 26.90 39.71 11.04
C ASN A 55 26.48 41.00 10.30
N THR A 56 25.34 41.57 10.69
CA THR A 56 24.77 42.78 10.12
C THR A 56 23.78 43.43 11.08
N GLN A 57 23.64 44.76 11.02
CA GLN A 57 22.60 45.49 11.76
C GLN A 57 21.39 45.81 10.87
N GLN A 58 21.38 45.35 9.62
CA GLN A 58 20.32 45.65 8.68
C GLN A 58 19.04 44.86 9.04
N PRO A 59 17.92 45.56 9.33
CA PRO A 59 16.67 44.89 9.66
C PRO A 59 16.17 44.05 8.48
N GLY A 60 15.69 42.83 8.78
CA GLY A 60 15.14 41.89 7.80
C GLY A 60 16.15 41.07 7.01
N CYS A 61 17.45 41.40 7.05
CA CYS A 61 18.49 40.60 6.37
C CYS A 61 18.57 39.17 6.94
N GLU A 62 18.51 39.01 8.26
CA GLU A 62 18.51 37.69 8.91
C GLU A 62 17.35 36.81 8.43
N ASN A 63 16.13 37.34 8.36
CA ASN A 63 14.94 36.61 7.94
C ASN A 63 15.06 36.10 6.49
N VAL A 64 15.54 36.93 5.56
CA VAL A 64 15.65 36.54 4.14
C VAL A 64 16.79 35.56 3.90
N CYS A 65 17.87 35.67 4.68
CA CYS A 65 19.01 34.75 4.60
C CYS A 65 18.66 33.39 5.22
N TYR A 66 17.89 33.39 6.31
CA TYR A 66 17.36 32.16 6.90
C TYR A 66 16.46 31.41 5.91
N ASP A 67 15.51 32.11 5.28
CA ASP A 67 14.62 31.55 4.25
C ASP A 67 15.40 30.97 3.05
N LEU A 68 16.48 31.64 2.63
CA LEU A 68 17.33 31.17 1.53
C LEU A 68 18.18 29.95 1.91
N ALA A 69 18.73 29.94 3.14
CA ALA A 69 19.51 28.82 3.65
C ALA A 69 18.65 27.57 3.91
N PHE A 70 17.41 27.78 4.37
CA PHE A 70 16.49 26.73 4.81
C PHE A 70 15.08 26.93 4.24
N PRO A 71 14.88 26.75 2.92
CA PRO A 71 13.56 26.93 2.30
C PRO A 71 12.50 25.98 2.87
N ILE A 72 12.94 24.81 3.32
CA ILE A 72 12.17 23.89 4.16
C ILE A 72 13.08 23.41 5.29
N SER A 73 12.57 23.31 6.52
CA SER A 73 13.36 22.76 7.63
C SER A 73 13.51 21.25 7.49
N HIS A 74 14.62 20.70 7.98
CA HIS A 74 14.92 19.27 7.94
C HIS A 74 13.82 18.41 8.56
N ILE A 75 13.26 18.87 9.68
CA ILE A 75 12.15 18.21 10.38
C ILE A 75 10.93 18.08 9.48
N ARG A 76 10.54 19.17 8.80
CA ARG A 76 9.38 19.16 7.88
C ARG A 76 9.65 18.24 6.69
N PHE A 77 10.85 18.27 6.14
CA PHE A 77 11.27 17.37 5.07
C PHE A 77 11.15 15.89 5.47
N TRP A 78 11.63 15.51 6.66
CA TRP A 78 11.53 14.14 7.15
C TRP A 78 10.10 13.72 7.49
N VAL A 79 9.26 14.62 7.97
CA VAL A 79 7.83 14.33 8.17
C VAL A 79 7.17 14.00 6.83
N LEU A 80 7.41 14.80 5.79
CA LEU A 80 6.91 14.53 4.45
C LEU A 80 7.45 13.20 3.91
N GLN A 81 8.73 12.90 4.13
CA GLN A 81 9.34 11.62 3.75
C GLN A 81 8.64 10.43 4.43
N ILE A 82 8.43 10.48 5.75
CA ILE A 82 7.79 9.40 6.51
C ILE A 82 6.36 9.18 6.03
N ILE A 83 5.58 10.25 5.85
CA ILE A 83 4.21 10.17 5.37
C ILE A 83 4.18 9.57 3.96
N ALA A 84 4.99 10.10 3.04
CA ALA A 84 5.06 9.62 1.66
C ALA A 84 5.43 8.14 1.58
N VAL A 85 6.44 7.69 2.34
CA VAL A 85 6.89 6.28 2.35
C VAL A 85 5.87 5.37 3.05
N ALA A 86 5.07 5.89 3.99
CA ALA A 86 4.02 5.12 4.67
C ALA A 86 2.77 4.90 3.79
N ILE A 87 2.40 5.89 2.96
CA ILE A 87 1.16 5.85 2.15
C ILE A 87 1.05 4.58 1.29
N PRO A 88 2.05 4.17 0.47
CA PRO A 88 1.96 2.95 -0.34
C PRO A 88 1.70 1.70 0.50
N LYS A 89 2.32 1.59 1.68
CA LYS A 89 2.12 0.46 2.60
C LYS A 89 0.69 0.44 3.16
N LEU A 90 0.17 1.60 3.53
CA LEU A 90 -1.21 1.74 4.02
C LEU A 90 -2.23 1.41 2.93
N LEU A 91 -2.01 1.89 1.70
CA LEU A 91 -2.86 1.57 0.55
C LEU A 91 -2.86 0.07 0.26
N TYR A 92 -1.69 -0.58 0.30
CA TYR A 92 -1.59 -2.03 0.16
C TYR A 92 -2.34 -2.76 1.27
N LEU A 93 -2.17 -2.35 2.53
CA LEU A 93 -2.88 -2.95 3.66
C LEU A 93 -4.40 -2.77 3.52
N GLY A 94 -4.85 -1.58 3.15
CA GLY A 94 -6.26 -1.30 2.87
C GLY A 94 -6.82 -2.19 1.76
N HIS A 95 -6.07 -2.37 0.67
CA HIS A 95 -6.45 -3.28 -0.41
C HIS A 95 -6.54 -4.74 0.07
N VAL A 96 -5.59 -5.21 0.87
CA VAL A 96 -5.62 -6.57 1.46
C VAL A 96 -6.84 -6.76 2.36
N LEU A 97 -7.10 -5.81 3.25
CA LEU A 97 -8.25 -5.85 4.16
C LEU A 97 -9.58 -5.83 3.39
N HIS A 98 -9.69 -4.98 2.36
CA HIS A 98 -10.86 -4.91 1.49
C HIS A 98 -11.12 -6.23 0.77
N VAL A 99 -10.09 -6.84 0.19
CA VAL A 99 -10.20 -8.16 -0.47
C VAL A 99 -10.65 -9.23 0.53
N ILE A 100 -10.04 -9.29 1.72
CA ILE A 100 -10.42 -10.26 2.77
C ILE A 100 -11.89 -10.05 3.20
N HIS A 101 -12.34 -8.80 3.32
CA HIS A 101 -13.72 -8.49 3.69
C HIS A 101 -14.71 -8.99 2.64
N ILE A 102 -14.44 -8.76 1.35
CA ILE A 102 -15.26 -9.26 0.24
C ILE A 102 -15.32 -10.79 0.25
N GLU A 103 -14.19 -11.46 0.45
CA GLU A 103 -14.15 -12.93 0.52
C GLU A 103 -15.01 -13.49 1.65
N LYS A 104 -14.97 -12.87 2.84
CA LYS A 104 -15.82 -13.26 3.98
C LYS A 104 -17.31 -13.12 3.64
N LYS A 105 -17.71 -11.95 3.13
CA LYS A 105 -19.10 -11.64 2.76
C LYS A 105 -19.64 -12.61 1.70
N LEU A 106 -18.81 -12.96 0.73
CA LEU A 106 -19.17 -13.93 -0.31
C LEU A 106 -19.32 -15.35 0.26
N LYS A 107 -18.40 -15.77 1.15
CA LYS A 107 -18.47 -17.09 1.80
C LYS A 107 -19.72 -17.25 2.65
N GLU A 108 -20.17 -16.18 3.31
CA GLU A 108 -21.44 -16.16 4.05
C GLU A 108 -22.65 -16.31 3.11
N ARG A 109 -22.67 -15.62 1.97
CA ARG A 109 -23.76 -15.77 0.96
C ARG A 109 -23.83 -17.19 0.40
N ILE A 110 -22.68 -17.79 0.10
CA ILE A 110 -22.62 -19.18 -0.39
C ILE A 110 -23.12 -20.15 0.68
N LYS A 111 -22.80 -19.95 1.96
CA LYS A 111 -23.35 -20.77 3.05
C LYS A 111 -24.86 -20.64 3.18
N LYS A 112 -25.41 -19.42 3.10
CA LYS A 112 -26.87 -19.19 3.16
C LYS A 112 -27.61 -19.87 2.00
N HIS A 113 -27.05 -19.86 0.79
CA HIS A 113 -27.64 -20.55 -0.36
C HIS A 113 -27.45 -22.08 -0.34
N ALA A 114 -26.46 -22.59 0.40
CA ALA A 114 -26.25 -24.03 0.54
C ALA A 114 -27.33 -24.69 1.42
N ASP A 115 -27.91 -23.97 2.39
CA ASP A 115 -29.03 -24.48 3.21
C ASP A 115 -30.35 -24.62 2.44
N PHE A 116 -30.49 -24.02 1.25
CA PHE A 116 -31.76 -23.98 0.51
C PHE A 116 -31.86 -25.02 -0.62
N SER A 117 -30.76 -25.66 -1.05
CA SER A 117 -30.78 -26.81 -1.98
C SER A 117 -29.43 -27.50 -2.10
N ASP A 118 -29.39 -28.81 -1.83
CA ASP A 118 -28.18 -29.64 -1.88
C ASP A 118 -27.53 -29.67 -3.28
N GLN A 119 -28.32 -29.55 -4.35
CA GLN A 119 -27.84 -29.67 -5.74
C GLN A 119 -27.23 -28.37 -6.30
N THR A 120 -27.71 -27.20 -5.86
CA THR A 120 -27.20 -25.88 -6.27
C THR A 120 -25.86 -25.56 -5.62
N SER A 121 -25.61 -26.14 -4.44
CA SER A 121 -24.37 -25.95 -3.66
C SER A 121 -23.12 -26.43 -4.41
N LEU A 122 -23.21 -27.55 -5.14
CA LEU A 122 -22.11 -28.15 -5.89
C LEU A 122 -21.82 -27.34 -7.17
N PHE A 123 -22.87 -26.81 -7.81
CA PHE A 123 -22.77 -25.98 -9.00
C PHE A 123 -22.18 -24.59 -8.71
N LEU A 124 -22.66 -23.91 -7.66
CA LEU A 124 -22.11 -22.62 -7.22
C LEU A 124 -20.64 -22.74 -6.79
N ARG A 125 -20.25 -23.86 -6.17
CA ARG A 125 -18.86 -24.13 -5.77
C ARG A 125 -17.94 -24.39 -6.96
N ARG A 126 -18.48 -24.86 -8.09
CA ARG A 126 -17.74 -25.14 -9.33
C ARG A 126 -17.70 -23.92 -10.27
N ALA A 127 -18.77 -23.11 -10.29
CA ALA A 127 -18.89 -21.89 -11.08
C ALA A 127 -18.18 -20.68 -10.41
N TYR A 128 -18.31 -20.54 -9.08
CA TYR A 128 -17.64 -19.50 -8.33
C TYR A 128 -16.31 -20.02 -7.77
N LYS A 129 -15.26 -19.92 -8.58
CA LYS A 129 -13.88 -20.17 -8.13
C LYS A 129 -13.47 -19.03 -7.19
N VAL A 130 -13.95 -19.04 -5.95
CA VAL A 130 -13.56 -18.06 -4.93
C VAL A 130 -12.04 -18.12 -4.83
N PRO A 131 -11.29 -17.04 -5.12
CA PRO A 131 -9.87 -17.04 -4.85
C PRO A 131 -9.70 -17.37 -3.37
N LYS A 132 -8.89 -18.38 -3.04
CA LYS A 132 -8.56 -18.68 -1.64
C LYS A 132 -7.25 -17.97 -1.34
N TYR A 133 -7.32 -16.70 -0.91
CA TYR A 133 -6.12 -16.04 -0.38
C TYR A 133 -5.77 -16.53 1.03
N THR A 134 -6.73 -17.06 1.79
CA THR A 134 -6.56 -17.59 3.14
C THR A 134 -6.80 -19.11 3.19
N LYS A 135 -5.81 -19.92 3.58
CA LYS A 135 -6.01 -21.35 3.91
C LYS A 135 -6.70 -21.50 5.28
N SER A 136 -7.30 -22.67 5.55
CA SER A 136 -7.87 -23.01 6.86
C SER A 136 -6.88 -22.89 8.03
N THR A 137 -5.57 -22.85 7.74
CA THR A 137 -4.47 -22.63 8.68
C THR A 137 -4.15 -21.16 8.93
N GLY A 138 -4.89 -20.21 8.34
CA GLY A 138 -4.70 -18.77 8.55
C GLY A 138 -3.52 -18.14 7.81
N LYS A 139 -2.78 -18.89 6.98
CA LYS A 139 -1.67 -18.36 6.16
C LYS A 139 -2.21 -17.71 4.88
N ILE A 140 -1.72 -16.50 4.58
CA ILE A 140 -2.10 -15.72 3.40
C ILE A 140 -1.13 -16.06 2.27
N HIS A 141 -1.62 -16.70 1.20
CA HIS A 141 -0.80 -17.01 0.04
C HIS A 141 -0.91 -15.86 -0.97
N ILE A 142 0.18 -15.11 -1.14
CA ILE A 142 0.24 -13.97 -2.08
C ILE A 142 0.24 -14.53 -3.51
N ARG A 143 -0.89 -14.46 -4.21
CA ARG A 143 -1.02 -14.98 -5.60
C ARG A 143 -1.82 -14.00 -6.47
N GLY A 144 -1.44 -13.88 -7.74
CA GLY A 144 -2.19 -13.11 -8.75
C GLY A 144 -2.26 -11.60 -8.44
N ARG A 145 -3.47 -11.05 -8.33
CA ARG A 145 -3.72 -9.60 -8.12
C ARG A 145 -3.09 -9.07 -6.83
N LEU A 146 -3.04 -9.87 -5.78
CA LEU A 146 -2.45 -9.46 -4.49
C LEU A 146 -0.92 -9.31 -4.57
N LEU A 147 -0.26 -10.16 -5.36
CA LEU A 147 1.18 -10.05 -5.64
C LEU A 147 1.49 -8.77 -6.42
N ARG A 148 0.65 -8.44 -7.41
CA ARG A 148 0.82 -7.20 -8.19
C ARG A 148 0.68 -5.95 -7.32
N SER A 149 -0.33 -5.88 -6.45
CA SER A 149 -0.45 -4.77 -5.49
C SER A 149 0.70 -4.75 -4.48
N TYR A 150 1.21 -5.91 -4.11
CA TYR A 150 2.38 -6.03 -3.25
C TYR A 150 3.63 -5.44 -3.95
N VAL A 151 3.93 -5.86 -5.18
CA VAL A 151 5.09 -5.35 -5.93
C VAL A 151 4.96 -3.86 -6.20
N LEU A 152 3.77 -3.38 -6.56
CA LEU A 152 3.54 -1.96 -6.86
C LEU A 152 3.79 -1.07 -5.63
N HIS A 153 3.32 -1.44 -4.44
CA HIS A 153 3.61 -0.62 -3.26
C HIS A 153 5.10 -0.65 -2.89
N LEU A 154 5.79 -1.79 -3.08
CA LEU A 154 7.20 -1.91 -2.78
C LEU A 154 8.05 -1.07 -3.75
N VAL A 155 7.73 -1.09 -5.04
CA VAL A 155 8.38 -0.24 -6.06
C VAL A 155 8.11 1.24 -5.78
N ALA A 156 6.86 1.62 -5.48
CA ALA A 156 6.53 3.00 -5.11
C ALA A 156 7.31 3.46 -3.87
N LYS A 157 7.43 2.59 -2.85
CA LYS A 157 8.23 2.85 -1.65
C LYS A 157 9.70 3.10 -1.99
N ILE A 158 10.32 2.23 -2.79
CA ILE A 158 11.73 2.37 -3.23
C ILE A 158 11.93 3.68 -3.99
N ALA A 159 11.05 4.00 -4.95
CA ALA A 159 11.12 5.23 -5.72
C ALA A 159 11.02 6.48 -4.83
N LEU A 160 10.09 6.48 -3.86
CA LEU A 160 9.95 7.57 -2.90
C LEU A 160 11.18 7.67 -1.97
N GLU A 161 11.70 6.56 -1.44
CA GLU A 161 12.91 6.60 -0.60
C GLU A 161 14.11 7.18 -1.37
N VAL A 162 14.32 6.75 -2.62
CA VAL A 162 15.38 7.30 -3.48
C VAL A 162 15.15 8.80 -3.74
N LEU A 163 13.92 9.20 -4.08
CA LEU A 163 13.58 10.60 -4.31
C LEU A 163 13.92 11.49 -3.11
N PHE A 164 13.55 11.06 -1.90
CA PHE A 164 13.86 11.84 -0.68
C PHE A 164 15.35 11.81 -0.32
N ILE A 165 16.08 10.72 -0.55
CA ILE A 165 17.53 10.67 -0.34
C ILE A 165 18.24 11.65 -1.29
N VAL A 166 17.87 11.61 -2.57
CA VAL A 166 18.43 12.51 -3.60
C VAL A 166 18.03 13.97 -3.31
N GLY A 167 16.77 14.20 -2.92
CA GLY A 167 16.28 15.52 -2.53
C GLY A 167 17.02 16.10 -1.33
N GLN A 168 17.28 15.30 -0.29
CA GLN A 168 18.08 15.70 0.88
C GLN A 168 19.49 16.14 0.45
N TYR A 169 20.13 15.36 -0.44
CA TYR A 169 21.47 15.66 -0.93
C TYR A 169 21.52 16.98 -1.70
N PHE A 170 20.56 17.22 -2.60
CA PHE A 170 20.53 18.46 -3.40
C PHE A 170 20.09 19.69 -2.60
N LEU A 171 19.20 19.55 -1.63
CA LEU A 171 18.70 20.69 -0.83
C LEU A 171 19.67 21.10 0.28
N TYR A 172 20.28 20.13 0.97
CA TYR A 172 21.03 20.40 2.21
C TYR A 172 22.46 19.83 2.21
N GLY A 173 22.77 18.90 1.31
CA GLY A 173 24.00 18.12 1.38
C GLY A 173 24.02 17.12 2.54
N PHE A 174 25.22 16.63 2.88
CA PHE A 174 25.43 15.64 3.95
C PHE A 174 25.84 16.25 5.29
N THR A 175 26.31 17.50 5.31
CA THR A 175 26.83 18.14 6.51
C THR A 175 26.56 19.62 6.45
N LEU A 176 26.00 20.17 7.53
CA LEU A 176 25.80 21.60 7.64
C LEU A 176 27.11 22.29 8.01
N GLN A 177 27.48 23.28 7.21
CA GLN A 177 28.58 24.19 7.55
C GLN A 177 28.13 25.16 8.65
N THR A 178 29.05 25.54 9.53
CA THR A 178 28.76 26.50 10.61
C THR A 178 28.43 27.90 10.08
N ARG A 179 28.94 28.24 8.90
CA ARG A 179 28.84 29.54 8.23
C ARG A 179 28.07 29.41 6.92
N TYR A 180 27.09 30.28 6.72
CA TYR A 180 26.35 30.49 5.48
C TYR A 180 26.60 31.91 4.97
N VAL A 181 27.02 32.07 3.72
CA VAL A 181 27.28 33.39 3.11
C VAL A 181 26.06 33.80 2.31
N CYS A 182 25.48 34.95 2.64
CA CYS A 182 24.23 35.43 2.05
C CYS A 182 24.42 36.77 1.31
N GLU A 183 23.80 36.89 0.14
CA GLU A 183 23.84 38.10 -0.73
C GLU A 183 22.42 38.43 -1.26
N ARG A 184 21.41 38.40 -0.39
CA ARG A 184 20.00 38.63 -0.76
C ARG A 184 19.52 39.99 -0.24
N LEU A 185 18.69 40.72 -0.99
CA LEU A 185 18.06 41.94 -0.47
C LEU A 185 17.18 41.61 0.75
N PRO A 186 17.18 42.42 1.82
CA PRO A 186 17.74 43.78 1.96
C PRO A 186 19.19 43.85 2.49
N CYS A 187 19.99 42.78 2.41
CA CYS A 187 21.36 42.79 2.92
C CYS A 187 22.26 43.77 2.14
N PRO A 188 23.09 44.59 2.83
CA PRO A 188 23.87 45.66 2.20
C PRO A 188 25.08 45.16 1.40
N HIS A 189 25.58 43.97 1.72
CA HIS A 189 26.71 43.31 1.07
C HIS A 189 26.65 41.81 1.41
N LYS A 190 27.70 41.06 1.05
CA LYS A 190 27.85 39.66 1.47
C LYS A 190 28.02 39.57 2.97
N VAL A 191 27.01 39.05 3.66
CA VAL A 191 27.03 38.88 5.12
C VAL A 191 27.26 37.42 5.48
N ASP A 192 27.95 37.22 6.60
CA ASP A 192 28.15 35.91 7.19
C ASP A 192 27.06 35.62 8.22
N CYS A 193 26.35 34.52 8.02
CA CYS A 193 25.34 34.02 8.94
C CYS A 193 25.80 32.72 9.58
N PHE A 194 25.52 32.55 10.86
CA PHE A 194 25.94 31.42 11.66
C PHE A 194 24.74 30.58 12.08
N LEU A 195 24.88 29.27 11.91
CA LEU A 195 23.81 28.31 12.19
C LEU A 195 23.85 27.86 13.64
N SER A 196 22.67 27.69 14.25
CA SER A 196 22.55 27.04 15.56
C SER A 196 22.82 25.53 15.48
N ARG A 197 23.68 25.04 16.38
CA ARG A 197 23.98 23.61 16.62
C ARG A 197 24.29 22.78 15.35
N PRO A 198 25.19 23.22 14.46
CA PRO A 198 25.41 22.56 13.17
C PRO A 198 25.95 21.13 13.31
N THR A 199 26.73 20.85 14.35
CA THR A 199 27.25 19.50 14.64
C THR A 199 26.15 18.54 15.10
N GLU A 200 25.32 18.96 16.06
CA GLU A 200 24.17 18.17 16.55
C GLU A 200 23.18 17.86 15.41
N LYS A 201 22.83 18.89 14.60
CA LYS A 201 21.99 18.72 13.42
C LYS A 201 22.61 17.76 12.40
N SER A 202 23.91 17.90 12.10
CA SER A 202 24.61 17.03 11.15
C SER A 202 24.64 15.58 11.62
N VAL A 203 24.87 15.30 12.90
CA VAL A 203 24.83 13.94 13.45
C VAL A 203 23.45 13.31 13.26
N ILE A 204 22.37 14.05 13.53
CA ILE A 204 21.00 13.55 13.34
C ILE A 204 20.69 13.35 11.84
N ILE A 205 21.19 14.21 10.95
CA ILE A 205 21.04 14.04 9.49
C ILE A 205 21.71 12.75 9.02
N TRP A 206 22.96 12.51 9.43
CA TRP A 206 23.66 11.25 9.15
C TRP A 206 22.88 10.05 9.67
N PHE A 207 22.35 10.17 10.88
CA PHE A 207 21.55 9.14 11.50
C PHE A 207 20.32 8.76 10.67
N MET A 208 19.53 9.77 10.27
CA MET A 208 18.34 9.61 9.45
C MET A 208 18.67 9.08 8.04
N LEU A 209 19.78 9.54 7.45
CA LEU A 209 20.28 9.09 6.16
C LEU A 209 20.71 7.62 6.18
N VAL A 210 21.50 7.19 7.17
CA VAL A 210 21.92 5.79 7.31
C VAL A 210 20.70 4.88 7.49
N ALA A 211 19.74 5.31 8.32
CA ALA A 211 18.48 4.59 8.46
C ALA A 211 17.71 4.49 7.12
N ALA A 212 17.70 5.56 6.30
CA ALA A 212 17.11 5.61 4.95
C ALA A 212 17.79 4.68 3.95
N ILE A 213 19.11 4.66 3.92
CA ILE A 213 19.88 3.76 3.05
C ILE A 213 19.62 2.31 3.47
N PHE A 214 19.64 2.01 4.76
CA PHE A 214 19.40 0.65 5.24
C PHE A 214 17.97 0.17 4.95
N SER A 215 16.95 1.04 5.07
CA SER A 215 15.58 0.68 4.64
C SER A 215 15.47 0.46 3.14
N LEU A 216 16.19 1.25 2.34
CA LEU A 216 16.21 1.12 0.89
C LEU A 216 16.81 -0.23 0.49
N VAL A 217 17.96 -0.58 1.07
CA VAL A 217 18.62 -1.88 0.85
C VAL A 217 17.70 -3.04 1.23
N LEU A 218 17.06 -3.01 2.41
CA LEU A 218 16.12 -4.06 2.82
C LEU A 218 14.94 -4.17 1.84
N SER A 219 14.44 -3.04 1.33
CA SER A 219 13.34 -3.02 0.35
C SER A 219 13.77 -3.58 -1.01
N LEU A 220 15.00 -3.29 -1.44
CA LEU A 220 15.60 -3.84 -2.66
C LEU A 220 15.84 -5.34 -2.53
N VAL A 221 16.33 -5.82 -1.39
CA VAL A 221 16.50 -7.25 -1.10
C VAL A 221 15.15 -7.98 -1.14
N GLU A 222 14.10 -7.40 -0.53
CA GLU A 222 12.76 -7.97 -0.57
C GLU A 222 12.20 -8.00 -2.01
N LEU A 223 12.40 -6.94 -2.80
CA LEU A 223 12.00 -6.90 -4.21
C LEU A 223 12.77 -7.97 -5.02
N PHE A 224 14.08 -8.06 -4.85
CA PHE A 224 14.92 -9.03 -5.53
C PHE A 224 14.53 -10.47 -5.20
N TYR A 225 14.30 -10.78 -3.92
CA TYR A 225 13.82 -12.10 -3.49
C TYR A 225 12.51 -12.48 -4.21
N LEU A 226 11.57 -11.55 -4.32
CA LEU A 226 10.31 -11.78 -5.01
C LEU A 226 10.47 -11.93 -6.53
N CYS A 227 11.36 -11.15 -7.15
CA CYS A 227 11.70 -11.31 -8.56
C CYS A 227 12.29 -12.71 -8.83
N VAL A 228 13.27 -13.15 -8.03
CA VAL A 228 13.88 -14.47 -8.17
C VAL A 228 12.84 -15.59 -7.98
N LYS A 229 11.98 -15.46 -6.97
CA LYS A 229 10.90 -16.43 -6.74
C LYS A 229 9.93 -16.50 -7.92
N ALA A 230 9.52 -15.34 -8.44
CA ALA A 230 8.62 -15.27 -9.60
C ALA A 230 9.26 -15.89 -10.85
N VAL A 231 10.55 -15.62 -11.11
CA VAL A 231 11.29 -16.23 -12.23
C VAL A 231 11.38 -17.73 -12.09
N LYS A 232 11.74 -18.26 -10.90
CA LYS A 232 11.79 -19.70 -10.64
C LYS A 232 10.44 -20.38 -10.88
N GLU A 233 9.35 -19.82 -10.37
CA GLU A 233 7.99 -20.33 -10.61
C GLU A 233 7.61 -20.30 -12.10
N CYS A 234 8.04 -19.27 -12.85
CA CYS A 234 7.84 -19.19 -14.30
C CYS A 234 8.63 -20.26 -15.05
N VAL A 235 9.89 -20.50 -14.68
CA VAL A 235 10.76 -21.51 -15.31
C VAL A 235 10.22 -22.93 -15.06
N THR A 236 9.86 -23.27 -13.82
CA THR A 236 9.27 -24.58 -13.49
C THR A 236 7.97 -24.80 -14.26
N ARG A 237 7.09 -23.78 -14.35
CA ARG A 237 5.85 -23.90 -15.14
C ARG A 237 6.13 -24.07 -16.64
N ARG A 238 7.17 -23.42 -17.18
CA ARG A 238 7.57 -23.61 -18.59
C ARG A 238 8.03 -25.04 -18.87
N GLN A 239 8.70 -25.66 -17.90
CA GLN A 239 9.19 -27.03 -18.00
C GLN A 239 8.04 -28.05 -18.08
N ASP A 240 6.96 -27.85 -17.31
CA ASP A 240 5.74 -28.68 -17.38
C ASP A 240 5.03 -28.58 -18.75
N TYR A 241 5.09 -27.41 -19.42
CA TYR A 241 4.52 -27.22 -20.76
C TYR A 241 5.35 -27.88 -21.87
N THR A 242 6.67 -28.01 -21.69
CA THR A 242 7.55 -28.69 -22.67
C THR A 242 7.50 -30.22 -22.59
N VAL A 243 6.94 -30.80 -21.52
CA VAL A 243 6.85 -32.28 -21.34
C VAL A 243 5.53 -32.87 -21.86
N THR A 244 4.60 -32.05 -22.36
CA THR A 244 3.39 -32.54 -23.04
C THR A 244 3.50 -32.30 -24.55
N PRO A 245 3.62 -33.35 -25.39
CA PRO A 245 3.51 -33.16 -26.83
C PRO A 245 2.08 -32.72 -27.16
N VAL A 246 1.98 -31.63 -27.92
CA VAL A 246 0.74 -30.99 -28.32
C VAL A 246 -0.05 -31.94 -29.23
N THR A 247 -1.11 -32.52 -28.71
CA THR A 247 -2.35 -32.79 -29.46
C THR A 247 -3.52 -32.70 -28.48
N PRO A 248 -4.37 -31.64 -28.55
CA PRO A 248 -5.54 -31.58 -27.68
C PRO A 248 -6.57 -32.60 -28.19
N PRO A 249 -7.15 -33.46 -27.32
CA PRO A 249 -8.21 -34.35 -27.74
C PRO A 249 -9.45 -33.55 -28.12
N LEU A 250 -10.16 -34.01 -29.15
CA LEU A 250 -11.36 -33.40 -29.74
C LEU A 250 -12.52 -33.17 -28.72
N SER A 251 -12.39 -33.65 -27.48
CA SER A 251 -13.40 -33.54 -26.41
C SER A 251 -13.38 -32.21 -25.66
N GLU A 252 -12.24 -31.53 -25.51
CA GLU A 252 -12.17 -30.26 -24.74
C GLU A 252 -12.83 -29.07 -25.47
N ARG A 253 -12.78 -29.06 -26.81
CA ARG A 253 -13.46 -28.03 -27.62
C ARG A 253 -14.98 -28.16 -27.57
N LYS A 254 -15.51 -29.39 -27.51
CA LYS A 254 -16.94 -29.65 -27.28
C LYS A 254 -17.37 -29.29 -25.86
N ALA A 255 -16.51 -29.52 -24.86
CA ALA A 255 -16.79 -29.18 -23.46
C ALA A 255 -16.82 -27.67 -23.20
N PHE A 256 -15.98 -26.88 -23.87
CA PHE A 256 -16.00 -25.41 -23.76
C PHE A 256 -17.25 -24.82 -24.43
N LYS A 257 -17.60 -25.29 -25.63
CA LYS A 257 -18.81 -24.86 -26.35
C LYS A 257 -20.09 -25.22 -25.59
N SER A 258 -20.15 -26.42 -25.01
CA SER A 258 -21.25 -26.86 -24.16
C SER A 258 -21.37 -26.05 -22.87
N ARG A 259 -20.25 -25.53 -22.32
CA ARG A 259 -20.26 -24.72 -21.11
C ARG A 259 -20.82 -23.32 -21.34
N ASP A 260 -20.50 -22.68 -22.46
CA ASP A 260 -21.03 -21.36 -22.81
C ASP A 260 -22.51 -21.43 -23.22
N GLU A 261 -22.92 -22.46 -23.98
CA GLU A 261 -24.34 -22.71 -24.30
C GLU A 261 -25.19 -22.96 -23.04
N MET A 262 -24.63 -23.62 -22.02
CA MET A 262 -25.33 -23.90 -20.77
C MET A 262 -25.38 -22.69 -19.82
N ILE A 263 -24.39 -21.79 -19.86
CA ILE A 263 -24.44 -20.49 -19.15
C ILE A 263 -25.55 -19.62 -19.74
N GLN A 264 -25.67 -19.59 -21.07
CA GLN A 264 -26.70 -18.82 -21.75
C GLN A 264 -28.11 -19.33 -21.45
N ASN A 265 -28.30 -20.66 -21.39
CA ASN A 265 -29.57 -21.25 -20.97
C ASN A 265 -29.92 -20.99 -19.49
N CYS A 266 -28.91 -20.90 -18.63
CA CYS A 266 -29.12 -20.57 -17.21
C CYS A 266 -29.56 -19.12 -17.01
N VAL A 267 -28.96 -18.18 -17.76
CA VAL A 267 -29.36 -16.76 -17.76
C VAL A 267 -30.79 -16.60 -18.31
N ASN A 268 -31.14 -17.35 -19.36
CA ASN A 268 -32.51 -17.33 -19.91
C ASN A 268 -33.55 -17.89 -18.92
N LEU A 269 -33.21 -18.95 -18.18
CA LEU A 269 -34.11 -19.53 -17.17
C LEU A 269 -34.27 -18.59 -15.95
N GLU A 270 -33.21 -17.87 -15.56
CA GLU A 270 -33.25 -16.88 -14.48
C GLU A 270 -34.08 -15.63 -14.88
N LEU A 271 -34.08 -15.28 -16.17
CA LEU A 271 -34.96 -14.27 -16.77
C LEU A 271 -36.43 -14.72 -16.82
N GLU A 272 -36.70 -15.99 -17.16
CA GLU A 272 -38.07 -16.55 -17.13
C GLU A 272 -38.64 -16.65 -15.71
N LEU A 273 -37.81 -17.02 -14.73
CA LEU A 273 -38.17 -17.04 -13.31
C LEU A 273 -38.45 -15.63 -12.77
N HIS A 274 -37.65 -14.63 -13.15
CA HIS A 274 -37.95 -13.23 -12.83
C HIS A 274 -39.21 -12.72 -13.54
N GLY A 275 -39.42 -13.08 -14.81
CA GLY A 275 -40.60 -12.72 -15.59
C GLY A 275 -41.89 -13.31 -15.02
N ARG A 276 -41.89 -14.58 -14.60
CA ARG A 276 -43.02 -15.22 -13.90
C ARG A 276 -43.30 -14.58 -12.54
N LYS A 277 -42.28 -14.11 -11.83
CA LYS A 277 -42.42 -13.43 -10.54
C LYS A 277 -43.00 -12.01 -10.69
N LEU A 278 -42.71 -11.33 -11.79
CA LEU A 278 -43.32 -10.05 -12.16
C LEU A 278 -44.77 -10.20 -12.65
N ALA A 279 -45.06 -11.25 -13.42
CA ALA A 279 -46.43 -11.57 -13.87
C ALA A 279 -47.36 -11.96 -12.70
N ALA A 280 -46.84 -12.70 -11.71
CA ALA A 280 -47.58 -13.06 -10.50
C ALA A 280 -47.92 -11.85 -9.61
N ASN A 281 -47.10 -10.80 -9.63
CA ASN A 281 -47.33 -9.58 -8.86
C ASN A 281 -48.23 -8.56 -9.59
N GLY A 282 -48.37 -8.65 -10.92
CA GLY A 282 -49.30 -7.82 -11.71
C GLY A 282 -50.76 -8.28 -11.66
N ALA A 283 -51.00 -9.57 -11.34
CA ALA A 283 -52.34 -10.16 -11.32
C ALA A 283 -53.15 -9.88 -10.03
N ILE A 284 -52.54 -9.29 -9.00
CA ILE A 284 -53.18 -9.02 -7.69
C ILE A 284 -53.76 -7.58 -7.62
N GLY A 285 -53.59 -6.78 -8.68
CA GLY A 285 -53.88 -5.32 -8.66
C GLY A 285 -55.24 -4.85 -9.19
N GLY A 286 -56.19 -5.71 -9.56
CA GLY A 286 -57.45 -5.19 -10.08
C GLY A 286 -58.59 -6.18 -10.17
N VAL A 287 -59.49 -6.15 -9.17
CA VAL A 287 -60.94 -6.30 -9.38
C VAL A 287 -61.67 -5.44 -8.33
N SER A 288 -62.42 -4.48 -8.83
CA SER A 288 -63.34 -3.55 -8.18
C SER A 288 -64.66 -4.20 -7.77
N HIS A 289 -65.21 -3.81 -6.61
CA HIS A 289 -66.61 -3.97 -6.19
C HIS A 289 -67.55 -3.15 -7.12
N PRO A 290 -68.77 -3.63 -7.46
CA PRO A 290 -70.00 -3.20 -6.74
C PRO A 290 -71.12 -4.30 -6.69
N ASP A 291 -71.82 -4.47 -5.57
CA ASP A 291 -73.17 -3.98 -5.18
C ASP A 291 -74.38 -4.83 -5.66
N THR A 292 -75.02 -5.43 -4.64
CA THR A 292 -76.46 -5.54 -4.30
C THR A 292 -77.58 -5.58 -5.35
N ILE A 293 -78.45 -6.57 -5.13
CA ILE A 293 -79.82 -6.87 -5.63
C ILE A 293 -79.90 -7.54 -7.01
#